data_AF-A0ABD5M3A4-F1
#
_entry.id   AF-A0ABD5M3A4-F1
#
_cell.length_a   1.000
_cell.length_b   1.000
_cell.length_c   1.000
_cell.angle_alpha   90.00
_cell.angle_beta   90.00
_cell.angle_gamma   90.00
#
_symmetry.space_group_name_H-M   'P 1'
#
loop_
_entity.id
_entity.type
_entity.pdbx_description
1 polymer ?
#
loop_
_entity_poly.entity_id
_entity_poly.type
_entity_poly.pdbx_seq_one_letter_code
_entity_poly.pdbx_strand_id
1 'polypeptide(L)'
;MDTSSNSPYDLECHKNNTFRRVEVKGTTTEGDAVYVTRNEVLSAHSAECETDLYIVNNIDIFLQKDGNYYANGGLVNIIKNWKPEEKCLEATVYRYHLSKR
;
A
#
# COMPACT_ATOMS: atom_id res chain seq x y z
N MET A 1 0.07 -8.47 12.25
CA MET A 1 -0.89 -7.60 12.96
C MET A 1 -1.32 -6.51 12.00
N ASP A 2 -2.60 -6.16 11.97
CA ASP A 2 -3.10 -5.03 11.16
C ASP A 2 -2.84 -3.70 11.88
N THR A 3 -2.21 -2.77 11.18
CA THR A 3 -1.77 -1.47 11.68
C THR A 3 -2.29 -0.29 10.84
N SER A 4 -3.05 -0.57 9.79
CA SER A 4 -3.50 0.36 8.73
C SER A 4 -4.14 1.66 9.26
N SER A 5 -4.81 1.60 10.41
CA SER A 5 -5.50 2.75 10.99
C SER A 5 -4.58 3.81 11.61
N ASN A 6 -3.38 3.43 12.05
CA ASN A 6 -2.52 4.30 12.87
C ASN A 6 -1.04 4.30 12.47
N SER A 7 -0.66 3.49 11.48
CA SER A 7 0.72 3.37 11.02
C SER A 7 0.82 3.68 9.54
N PRO A 8 1.99 4.13 9.06
CA PRO A 8 2.24 4.36 7.63
C PRO A 8 2.57 3.05 6.89
N TYR A 9 1.95 1.95 7.32
CA TYR A 9 2.01 0.61 6.74
C TYR A 9 0.83 -0.23 7.25
N ASP A 10 0.38 -1.20 6.45
CA ASP A 10 -0.83 -1.99 6.76
C ASP A 10 -0.59 -3.15 7.71
N LEU A 11 0.50 -3.89 7.56
CA LEU A 11 0.74 -5.11 8.34
C LEU A 11 2.13 -5.17 8.96
N GLU A 12 2.15 -5.76 10.15
CA GLU A 12 3.35 -6.25 10.81
C GLU A 12 3.41 -7.77 10.71
N CYS A 13 4.46 -8.28 10.06
CA CYS A 13 4.69 -9.69 9.85
C CYS A 13 5.86 -10.17 10.71
N HIS A 14 5.58 -11.12 11.59
CA HIS A 14 6.58 -11.75 12.45
C HIS A 14 6.69 -13.22 12.08
N LYS A 15 7.93 -13.69 11.88
CA LYS A 15 8.23 -15.11 11.71
C LYS A 15 9.55 -15.43 12.38
N ASN A 16 9.53 -16.26 13.41
CA ASN A 16 10.70 -16.55 14.24
C ASN A 16 11.32 -15.23 14.75
N ASN A 17 12.60 -14.98 14.45
CA ASN A 17 13.31 -13.75 14.82
C ASN A 17 13.30 -12.68 13.70
N THR A 18 12.46 -12.85 12.67
CA THR A 18 12.34 -11.88 11.58
C THR A 18 11.07 -11.06 11.74
N PHE A 19 11.21 -9.75 11.65
CA PHE A 19 10.14 -8.78 11.62
C PHE A 19 10.21 -8.00 10.31
N ARG A 20 9.06 -7.81 9.66
CA ARG A 20 8.91 -6.96 8.48
C ARG A 20 7.60 -6.20 8.52
N ARG A 21 7.61 -5.01 7.94
CA ARG A 21 6.41 -4.24 7.65
C ARG A 21 5.92 -4.58 6.24
N VAL A 22 4.63 -4.49 6.00
CA VAL A 22 4.04 -4.70 4.67
C VAL A 22 3.02 -3.61 4.40
N GLU A 23 3.15 -2.97 3.24
CA GLU A 23 2.13 -2.11 2.66
C GLU A 23 1.33 -2.91 1.63
N VAL A 24 0.00 -2.89 1.73
CA VAL A 24 -0.91 -3.67 0.89
C VAL A 24 -1.67 -2.75 -0.05
N LYS A 25 -1.53 -2.97 -1.36
CA LYS A 25 -2.26 -2.21 -2.38
C LYS A 25 -3.12 -3.13 -3.23
N GLY A 26 -4.34 -2.67 -3.53
CA GLY A 26 -5.28 -3.36 -4.41
C GLY A 26 -5.65 -2.48 -5.60
N THR A 27 -5.72 -3.07 -6.80
CA THR A 27 -6.23 -2.39 -7.99
C THR A 27 -7.00 -3.34 -8.90
N THR A 28 -8.00 -2.81 -9.60
CA THR A 28 -8.72 -3.54 -10.66
C THR A 28 -7.99 -3.49 -12.01
N THR A 29 -6.96 -2.62 -12.14
CA THR A 29 -6.13 -2.50 -13.35
C THR A 29 -5.07 -3.60 -13.43
N GLU A 30 -4.29 -3.62 -14.51
CA GLU A 30 -3.16 -4.55 -14.71
C GLU A 30 -2.01 -4.36 -13.71
N GLY A 31 -2.05 -3.33 -12.86
CA GLY A 31 -1.05 -3.15 -11.79
C GLY A 31 0.23 -2.43 -12.22
N ASP A 32 0.24 -1.73 -13.35
CA ASP A 32 1.37 -0.89 -13.79
C ASP A 32 1.72 0.22 -12.79
N ALA A 33 0.73 0.68 -12.02
CA ALA A 33 0.90 1.64 -10.94
C ALA A 33 -0.09 1.38 -9.80
N VAL A 34 0.31 1.78 -8.59
CA VAL A 34 -0.54 1.83 -7.39
C VAL A 34 -0.36 3.16 -6.69
N TYR A 35 -1.42 3.65 -6.03
CA TYR A 35 -1.34 4.87 -5.25
C TYR A 35 -0.68 4.61 -3.91
N VAL A 36 0.31 5.44 -3.57
CA VAL A 36 1.00 5.43 -2.29
C VAL A 36 0.97 6.82 -1.67
N THR A 37 0.91 6.90 -0.35
CA THR A 37 0.95 8.18 0.36
C THR A 37 2.38 8.62 0.64
N ARG A 38 2.56 9.92 0.90
CA ARG A 38 3.86 10.47 1.33
C ARG A 38 4.42 9.72 2.55
N ASN A 39 3.56 9.36 3.51
CA ASN A 39 4.00 8.73 4.75
C ASN A 39 4.41 7.27 4.51
N GLU A 40 3.73 6.53 3.63
CA GLU A 40 4.15 5.19 3.21
C GLU A 40 5.51 5.21 2.52
N VAL A 41 5.74 6.16 1.61
CA VAL A 41 7.03 6.33 0.94
C VAL A 41 8.15 6.61 1.95
N LEU A 42 7.94 7.58 2.87
CA LEU A 42 8.92 7.89 3.92
C LEU A 42 9.19 6.68 4.83
N SER A 43 8.12 5.96 5.19
CA SER A 43 8.18 4.74 6.00
C SER A 43 9.01 3.67 5.32
N ALA A 44 8.83 3.44 4.02
CA ALA A 44 9.55 2.46 3.21
C ALA A 44 11.06 2.75 3.11
N HIS A 45 11.46 4.03 3.15
CA HIS A 45 12.87 4.43 3.19
C HIS A 45 13.52 4.37 4.58
N SER A 46 12.74 4.16 5.66
CA SER A 46 13.30 4.09 7.01
C SER A 46 14.35 2.97 7.12
N ALA A 47 15.45 3.28 7.81
CA ALA A 47 16.49 2.30 8.13
C ALA A 47 16.13 1.42 9.33
N GLU A 48 15.04 1.73 10.05
CA GLU A 48 14.65 1.03 11.28
C GLU A 48 14.12 -0.39 11.00
N CYS A 49 13.43 -0.59 9.87
CA CYS A 49 12.86 -1.87 9.50
C CYS A 49 12.63 -1.95 7.99
N GLU A 50 12.76 -3.13 7.39
CA GLU A 50 12.44 -3.35 5.99
C GLU A 50 10.91 -3.42 5.77
N THR A 51 10.45 -2.80 4.68
CA THR A 51 9.05 -2.81 4.24
C THR A 51 8.92 -3.55 2.91
N ASP A 52 7.95 -4.44 2.79
CA ASP A 52 7.52 -5.02 1.51
C ASP A 52 6.31 -4.27 0.97
N LEU A 53 6.20 -4.16 -0.36
CA LEU A 53 4.97 -3.76 -1.03
C LEU A 53 4.28 -4.99 -1.60
N TYR A 54 3.08 -5.29 -1.09
CA TYR A 54 2.25 -6.41 -1.50
C TYR A 54 1.09 -5.89 -2.35
N ILE A 55 1.11 -6.19 -3.64
CA ILE A 55 0.12 -5.69 -4.60
C ILE A 55 -0.78 -6.85 -5.02
N VAL A 56 -2.08 -6.60 -5.02
CA VAL A 56 -3.07 -7.43 -5.71
C VAL A 56 -3.66 -6.63 -6.86
N ASN A 57 -3.41 -7.05 -8.10
CA ASN A 57 -3.89 -6.41 -9.33
C ASN A 57 -4.90 -7.32 -10.07
N ASN A 58 -5.58 -6.80 -11.08
CA ASN A 58 -6.63 -7.53 -11.82
C ASN A 58 -7.73 -8.08 -10.90
N ILE A 59 -8.13 -7.29 -9.90
CA ILE A 59 -9.25 -7.62 -9.01
C ILE A 59 -10.56 -7.37 -9.77
N ASP A 60 -11.42 -8.38 -9.86
CA ASP A 60 -12.78 -8.20 -10.35
C ASP A 60 -13.70 -7.87 -9.17
N ILE A 61 -14.49 -6.79 -9.29
CA ILE A 61 -15.39 -6.32 -8.23
C ILE A 61 -16.85 -6.41 -8.73
N PHE A 62 -17.68 -7.10 -7.97
CA PHE A 62 -19.09 -7.33 -8.27
C PHE A 62 -19.97 -6.71 -7.19
N LEU A 63 -20.95 -5.88 -7.58
CA LEU A 63 -21.99 -5.40 -6.67
C LEU A 63 -23.09 -6.47 -6.56
N GLN A 64 -23.30 -6.98 -5.36
CA GLN A 64 -24.32 -7.96 -5.06
C GLN A 64 -25.69 -7.29 -4.80
N LYS A 65 -26.76 -8.09 -4.89
CA LYS A 65 -28.15 -7.59 -4.68
C LYS A 65 -28.41 -7.05 -3.27
N ASP A 66 -27.61 -7.49 -2.29
CA ASP A 66 -27.66 -7.03 -0.91
C ASP A 66 -26.91 -5.69 -0.70
N GLY A 67 -26.32 -5.12 -1.76
CA GLY A 67 -25.55 -3.89 -1.73
C GLY A 67 -24.09 -4.06 -1.32
N ASN A 68 -23.64 -5.29 -1.03
CA ASN A 68 -22.25 -5.56 -0.70
C ASN A 68 -21.39 -5.75 -1.96
N TYR A 69 -20.10 -5.46 -1.84
CA TYR A 69 -19.13 -5.77 -2.87
C TYR A 69 -18.52 -7.14 -2.62
N TYR A 70 -18.46 -7.95 -3.67
CA TYR A 70 -17.71 -9.19 -3.72
C TYR A 70 -16.51 -9.01 -4.65
N ALA A 71 -15.32 -9.36 -4.19
CA ALA A 71 -14.11 -9.33 -4.99
C ALA A 71 -13.64 -10.76 -5.29
N ASN A 72 -13.20 -11.02 -6.52
CA ASN A 72 -12.57 -12.29 -6.88
C ASN A 72 -11.35 -12.06 -7.81
N GLY A 73 -10.71 -13.17 -8.18
CA GLY A 73 -9.51 -13.13 -9.00
C GLY A 73 -8.36 -12.51 -8.23
N GLY A 74 -7.62 -11.61 -8.88
CA GLY A 74 -6.43 -11.02 -8.32
C GLY A 74 -5.17 -11.82 -8.64
N LEU A 75 -4.15 -11.13 -9.14
CA LEU A 75 -2.78 -11.64 -9.22
C LEU A 75 -1.95 -10.97 -8.13
N VAL A 76 -1.02 -11.72 -7.55
CA VAL A 76 -0.16 -11.21 -6.47
C VAL A 76 1.19 -10.82 -7.05
N ASN A 77 1.61 -9.59 -6.80
CA ASN A 77 2.96 -9.10 -7.08
C ASN A 77 3.57 -8.55 -5.79
N ILE A 78 4.76 -9.02 -5.43
CA ILE A 78 5.44 -8.63 -4.18
C ILE A 78 6.78 -8.00 -4.52
N ILE A 79 6.95 -6.73 -4.15
CA ILE A 79 8.23 -6.04 -4.21
C ILE A 79 8.87 -6.09 -2.82
N LYS A 80 9.94 -6.87 -2.70
CA LYS A 80 10.64 -7.04 -1.42
C LYS A 80 11.57 -5.87 -1.14
N ASN A 81 11.66 -5.46 0.14
CA ASN A 81 12.49 -4.32 0.57
C ASN A 81 12.19 -3.08 -0.29
N TRP A 82 10.90 -2.81 -0.49
CA TRP A 82 10.44 -1.76 -1.35
C TRP A 82 10.99 -0.41 -0.87
N LYS A 83 11.78 0.23 -1.73
CA LYS A 83 12.39 1.55 -1.52
C LYS A 83 12.22 2.31 -2.84
N PRO A 84 11.08 2.99 -3.05
CA PRO A 84 10.75 3.58 -4.34
C PRO A 84 11.75 4.69 -4.70
N GLU A 85 12.24 4.70 -5.94
CA GLU A 85 13.04 5.82 -6.43
C GLU A 85 12.14 6.99 -6.82
N GLU A 86 12.61 8.24 -6.64
CA GLU A 86 11.84 9.45 -6.98
C GLU A 86 11.35 9.45 -8.44
N LYS A 87 12.16 8.93 -9.38
CA LYS A 87 11.80 8.82 -10.80
C LYS A 87 10.61 7.89 -11.08
N CYS A 88 10.28 7.02 -10.14
CA CYS A 88 9.16 6.08 -10.21
C CYS A 88 7.91 6.61 -9.47
N LEU A 89 7.96 7.84 -8.94
CA LEU A 89 6.87 8.46 -8.19
C LEU A 89 6.33 9.67 -8.96
N GLU A 90 5.00 9.73 -9.08
CA GLU A 90 4.28 10.88 -9.63
C GLU A 90 3.45 11.56 -8.53
N ALA A 91 3.53 12.89 -8.44
CA ALA A 91 2.73 13.64 -7.48
C ALA A 91 1.28 13.75 -7.95
N THR A 92 0.37 13.01 -7.31
CA THR A 92 -1.05 12.93 -7.71
C THR A 92 -2.00 13.71 -6.79
N VAL A 93 -1.54 14.07 -5.58
CA VAL A 93 -2.35 14.76 -4.58
C VAL A 93 -1.57 15.92 -3.98
N TYR A 94 -2.18 17.10 -3.95
CA TYR A 94 -1.65 18.27 -3.25
C TYR A 94 -2.39 18.48 -1.93
N ARG A 95 -1.63 18.73 -0.86
CA ARG A 95 -2.17 19.17 0.43
C ARG A 95 -2.11 20.70 0.49
N TYR A 96 -3.27 21.35 0.56
CA TYR A 96 -3.36 22.79 0.75
C TYR A 96 -3.41 23.14 2.25
N HIS A 97 -2.54 24.05 2.68
CA HIS A 97 -2.48 24.52 4.06
C HIS A 97 -3.14 25.89 4.18
N LEU A 98 -4.16 26.00 5.02
CA LEU A 98 -4.71 27.29 5.39
C LEU A 98 -3.74 28.01 6.32
N SER A 99 -3.44 29.28 6.04
CA SER A 99 -2.77 30.14 7.02
C SER A 99 -3.66 30.21 8.26
N LYS A 100 -3.14 29.79 9.42
CA LYS A 100 -3.81 30.01 10.70
C LYS A 100 -4.02 31.53 10.85
N ARG A 101 -5.24 31.95 11.17
CA ARG A 101 -5.51 33.31 11.64
C ARG A 101 -4.88 33.51 13.02
#